data_AF-A0A4V6YYC5-F1
#
_entry.id   AF-A0A4V6YYC5-F1
#
_cell.length_a   1.000
_cell.length_b   1.000
_cell.length_c   1.000
_cell.angle_alpha   90.00
_cell.angle_beta   90.00
_cell.angle_gamma   90.00
#
_symmetry.space_group_name_H-M   'P 1'
#
loop_
_entity.id
_entity.type
_entity.pdbx_description
1 polymer ?
#
loop_
_entity_poly.entity_id
_entity_poly.type
_entity_poly.pdbx_seq_one_letter_code
_entity_poly.pdbx_strand_id
1 'polypeptide(L)' 'MIRISDAAQAHFAKLLANQEEGTQIRVFVINPGTPNAECGVSYCPPDAVEATDTALKF' A
#
# COMPACT_ATOMS: atom_id res chain seq x y z
N MET A 1 3.52 -1.39 14.51
CA MET A 1 4.12 -2.46 13.67
C MET A 1 3.09 -2.87 12.64
N ILE A 2 3.38 -2.72 11.34
CA ILE A 2 2.46 -3.15 10.26
C ILE A 2 2.82 -4.59 9.90
N ARG A 3 1.82 -5.47 9.81
CA ARG A 3 1.99 -6.87 9.36
C ARG A 3 1.04 -7.12 8.20
N ILE A 4 1.58 -7.57 7.07
CA ILE A 4 0.80 -8.06 5.93
C ILE A 4 0.93 -9.58 5.93
N SER A 5 -0.19 -10.30 5.99
CA SER A 5 -0.19 -11.76 5.97
C SER A 5 0.29 -12.30 4.62
N ASP A 6 0.86 -13.50 4.62
CA ASP A 6 1.37 -14.14 3.40
C ASP A 6 0.28 -14.26 2.31
N ALA A 7 -0.96 -14.56 2.72
CA ALA A 7 -2.10 -14.61 1.80
C ALA A 7 -2.41 -13.24 1.17
N ALA A 8 -2.32 -12.15 1.95
CA ALA A 8 -2.53 -10.80 1.43
C ALA A 8 -1.37 -10.36 0.53
N GLN A 9 -0.12 -10.68 0.88
CA GLN A 9 1.03 -10.41 0.01
C GLN A 9 0.91 -11.15 -1.33
N ALA A 10 0.53 -12.42 -1.31
CA ALA A 10 0.28 -13.20 -2.53
C ALA A 10 -0.88 -12.62 -3.36
N HIS A 11 -1.91 -12.07 -2.72
CA HIS A 11 -2.99 -11.37 -3.42
C HIS A 11 -2.50 -10.07 -4.07
N PHE A 12 -1.76 -9.23 -3.35
CA PHE A 12 -1.20 -8.00 -3.89
C PHE A 12 -0.21 -8.25 -5.04
N ALA A 13 0.64 -9.28 -4.94
CA ALA A 13 1.54 -9.66 -6.03
C ALA A 13 0.76 -10.00 -7.33
N LYS A 14 -0.38 -10.69 -7.21
CA LYS A 14 -1.26 -10.97 -8.37
C LYS A 14 -1.89 -9.71 -8.95
N LEU A 15 -2.28 -8.75 -8.09
CA LEU A 15 -2.83 -7.48 -8.55
C LEU A 15 -1.77 -6.64 -9.29
N LEU A 16 -0.57 -6.56 -8.73
CA LEU A 16 0.57 -5.83 -9.29
C LEU A 16 1.10 -6.44 -10.60
N ALA A 17 0.96 -7.75 -10.80
CA ALA A 17 1.38 -8.40 -12.04
C ALA A 17 0.67 -7.87 -13.30
N ASN A 18 -0.49 -7.22 -13.14
CA ASN A 18 -1.24 -6.60 -14.24
C ASN A 18 -1.05 -5.07 -14.31
N GLN A 19 -0.16 -4.50 -13.48
CA GLN A 19 0.14 -3.08 -13.47
C GLN A 19 1.44 -2.77 -14.20
N GLU A 20 1.71 -1.49 -14.43
CA GLU A 20 2.97 -1.04 -15.00
C GLU A 20 4.15 -1.39 -14.08
N GLU A 21 5.31 -1.60 -14.69
CA GLU A 21 6.54 -1.97 -13.97
C GLU A 21 6.89 -0.92 -12.91
N GLY A 22 7.21 -1.39 -11.70
CA GLY A 22 7.52 -0.52 -10.57
C GLY A 22 6.30 -0.02 -9.78
N THR A 23 5.07 -0.36 -10.18
CA THR A 23 3.89 -0.07 -9.36
C THR A 23 3.93 -0.85 -8.04
N GLN A 24 3.61 -0.16 -6.95
CA GLN A 24 3.61 -0.68 -5.58
C GLN A 24 2.22 -0.61 -4.95
N ILE A 25 2.07 -1.14 -3.72
CA ILE A 25 0.89 -0.92 -2.88
C ILE A 25 1.21 0.16 -1.84
N ARG A 26 0.40 1.23 -1.80
CA ARG A 26 0.42 2.23 -0.72
C ARG A 26 -0.67 1.90 0.29
N VAL A 27 -0.32 1.95 1.57
CA VAL A 27 -1.25 1.84 2.69
C VAL A 27 -1.42 3.24 3.29
N PHE A 28 -2.64 3.65 3.55
CA PHE A 28 -2.92 4.98 4.11
C PHE A 28 -4.09 4.94 5.10
N VAL A 29 -4.19 5.99 5.91
CA VAL A 29 -5.30 6.21 6.84
C VAL A 29 -6.00 7.51 6.48
N ILE A 30 -7.31 7.45 6.25
CA ILE A 30 -8.16 8.62 6.08
C ILE A 30 -8.68 9.03 7.46
N ASN A 31 -8.73 10.34 7.75
CA ASN A 31 -9.19 10.91 9.03
C ASN A 31 -8.50 10.31 10.28
N PRO A 32 -7.14 10.25 10.31
CA PRO A 32 -6.43 9.67 11.44
C PRO A 32 -6.76 10.42 12.73
N GLY A 33 -6.92 9.68 13.83
CA GLY A 33 -7.24 10.25 15.14
C GLY A 33 -8.72 10.57 15.37
N THR A 34 -9.61 10.18 14.45
CA THR A 34 -11.07 10.36 14.59
C THR A 34 -11.81 9.03 14.66
N PRO A 35 -13.07 8.99 15.15
CA PRO A 35 -13.90 7.78 15.08
C PRO A 35 -14.22 7.32 13.66
N ASN A 36 -14.11 8.23 12.67
CA ASN A 36 -14.33 7.94 11.26
C ASN A 36 -13.02 7.57 10.54
N ALA A 37 -12.00 7.13 11.28
CA ALA A 37 -10.74 6.71 10.69
C ALA A 37 -10.92 5.45 9.86
N GLU A 38 -10.39 5.47 8.64
CA GLU A 38 -10.47 4.35 7.70
C GLU A 38 -9.07 4.00 7.19
N CYS A 39 -8.75 2.71 7.18
CA CYS A 39 -7.51 2.19 6.61
C CYS A 39 -7.78 1.71 5.19
N GLY A 40 -7.01 2.23 4.23
CA GLY A 40 -7.14 1.89 2.82
C GLY A 40 -5.83 1.40 2.21
N VAL A 41 -5.94 0.78 1.04
CA VAL A 41 -4.82 0.45 0.16
C VAL A 41 -5.09 0.93 -1.26
N SER A 42 -4.06 1.38 -1.95
CA SER A 42 -4.14 1.79 -3.36
C SER A 42 -2.88 1.38 -4.13
N TYR A 43 -2.97 1.40 -5.45
CA TYR A 43 -1.78 1.32 -6.30
C TYR A 43 -0.97 2.63 -6.18
N CYS A 44 0.35 2.50 -6.21
CA CYS A 44 1.29 3.59 -6.12
C CYS A 44 2.35 3.42 -7.20
N PRO A 45 2.17 4.03 -8.38
CA PRO A 45 3.19 4.02 -9.43
C PRO A 45 4.46 4.76 -8.98
N PRO A 46 5.62 4.53 -9.63
CA PRO A 46 6.92 5.08 -9.19
C PRO A 46 6.96 6.60 -9.08
N ASP A 47 6.21 7.31 -9.92
CA ASP A 47 6.10 8.76 -9.96
C ASP A 47 5.19 9.34 -8.87
N ALA A 48 4.32 8.52 -8.27
CA ALA A 48 3.44 8.90 -7.19
C ALA A 48 4.07 8.73 -5.80
N VAL A 49 5.27 8.13 -5.69
CA VAL A 49 5.96 7.92 -4.41
C VAL A 49 6.35 9.27 -3.79
N GLU A 50 5.95 9.49 -2.54
CA GLU A 50 6.19 10.74 -1.82
C GLU A 50 7.39 10.59 -0.88
N ALA A 51 8.14 11.67 -0.66
CA ALA A 51 9.29 11.65 0.26
C ALA A 51 8.91 11.33 1.72
N THR A 52 7.63 11.51 2.06
CA THR A 52 7.05 11.20 3.37
C THR A 52 6.57 9.76 3.49
N ASP A 53 6.57 8.99 2.40
CA ASP A 53 6.26 7.56 2.46
C ASP A 53 7.33 6.80 3.24
N THR A 54 6.90 5.78 3.96
CA THR A 54 7.81 4.82 4.58
C THR A 54 7.82 3.53 3.76
N ALA A 55 8.93 3.26 3.07
CA ALA A 55 9.10 2.02 2.33
C ALA A 55 9.26 0.84 3.28
N LEU A 56 8.39 -0.15 3.15
CA LEU A 56 8.47 -1.43 3.87
C LEU A 56 8.76 -2.55 2.86
N LYS A 57 9.75 -3.38 3.18
CA LYS A 57 10.11 -4.55 2.38
C LYS A 57 9.41 -5.78 2.94
N PHE A 58 8.67 -6.49 2.08
CA PHE A 58 7.99 -7.74 2.37
C PHE A 58 8.50 -8.82 1.42
#